data_AF-A0A0Q5JKN6-F1
#
_entry.id   AF-A0A0Q5JKN6-F1
#
_cell.length_a   1.000
_cell.length_b   1.000
_cell.length_c   1.000
_cell.angle_alpha   90.00
_cell.angle_beta   90.00
_cell.angle_gamma   90.00
#
_symmetry.space_group_name_H-M   'P 1'
#
loop_
_entity.id
_entity.type
_entity.pdbx_description
1 polymer ?
#
loop_
_entity_poly.entity_id
_entity_poly.type
_entity_poly.pdbx_seq_one_letter_code
_entity_poly.pdbx_strand_id
1 'polypeptide(L)'
;MTEQAVARRVPWATVIGWAALLLAVAAAVGAVLAVVYAVEGFRNPQGFGDLGAVVVLMVSLVPALPALVAGIVQARRGWAPRWRWLSTVVLAALAPAATVVLLLRQLVS
;
A
#
# COMPACT_ATOMS: atom_id res chain seq x y z
N MET A 1 10.62 -13.21 39.90
CA MET A 1 10.64 -12.63 38.54
C MET A 1 10.19 -11.18 38.66
N THR A 2 11.10 -10.24 38.47
CA THR A 2 10.88 -8.81 38.73
C THR A 2 9.95 -8.20 37.69
N GLU A 3 9.00 -7.37 38.12
CA GLU A 3 7.99 -6.69 37.27
C GLU A 3 8.59 -5.90 36.09
N GLN A 4 9.87 -5.53 36.20
CA GLN A 4 10.66 -4.89 35.15
C GLN A 4 10.86 -5.76 33.89
N ALA A 5 10.77 -7.09 33.99
CA ALA A 5 10.89 -7.99 32.84
C ALA A 5 9.60 -8.05 31.98
N VAL A 6 8.45 -7.68 32.55
CA VAL A 6 7.17 -7.61 31.82
C VAL A 6 7.07 -6.28 31.06
N ALA A 7 7.56 -5.18 31.64
CA ALA A 7 7.54 -3.85 31.03
C ALA A 7 8.40 -3.70 29.76
N ARG A 8 9.37 -4.60 29.52
CA ARG A 8 10.30 -4.53 28.37
C ARG A 8 9.90 -5.38 27.17
N ARG A 9 8.75 -6.05 27.17
CA ARG A 9 8.22 -6.62 25.94
C ARG A 9 7.58 -5.49 25.13
N VAL A 10 8.41 -4.77 24.37
CA VAL A 10 7.92 -3.88 23.31
C VAL A 10 6.84 -4.65 22.56
N PRO A 11 5.61 -4.13 22.47
CA PRO A 11 4.54 -4.83 21.77
C PRO A 11 4.81 -4.72 20.27
N TRP A 12 5.79 -5.48 19.79
CA TRP A 12 6.30 -5.46 18.41
C TRP A 12 5.17 -5.61 17.39
N ALA A 13 4.13 -6.39 17.73
CA ALA A 13 2.91 -6.50 16.92
C ALA A 13 2.23 -5.13 16.69
N THR A 14 2.18 -4.28 17.70
CA THR A 14 1.62 -2.92 17.61
C THR A 14 2.49 -2.00 16.77
N VAL A 15 3.82 -2.08 16.90
CA VAL A 15 4.77 -1.28 16.10
C VAL A 15 4.70 -1.68 14.63
N ILE A 16 4.78 -2.98 14.34
CA ILE A 16 4.68 -3.56 12.99
C ILE A 16 3.36 -3.14 12.34
N GLY A 17 2.25 -3.15 13.10
CA GLY A 17 0.98 -2.74 12.52
C GLY A 17 0.88 -1.26 12.18
N TRP A 18 1.66 -0.38 12.83
CA TRP A 18 1.59 1.07 12.58
C TRP A 18 2.50 1.40 11.41
N ALA A 19 3.68 0.75 11.36
CA ALA A 19 4.53 0.75 10.19
C ALA A 19 3.79 0.24 8.94
N ALA A 20 3.05 -0.87 9.06
CA ALA A 20 2.24 -1.39 7.96
C ALA A 20 1.17 -0.40 7.47
N LEU A 21 0.50 0.31 8.38
CA LEU A 21 -0.47 1.32 8.02
C LEU A 21 0.19 2.51 7.29
N LEU A 22 1.33 2.98 7.78
CA LEU A 22 2.08 4.07 7.13
C LEU A 22 2.55 3.68 5.72
N LEU A 23 3.02 2.43 5.56
CA LEU A 23 3.38 1.89 4.25
C LEU A 23 2.16 1.80 3.33
N ALA A 24 1.00 1.39 3.85
CA ALA A 24 -0.25 1.36 3.07
C ALA A 24 -0.67 2.76 2.62
N VAL A 25 -0.53 3.78 3.48
CA VAL A 25 -0.80 5.18 3.12
C VAL A 25 0.15 5.67 2.03
N ALA A 26 1.46 5.40 2.16
CA ALA A 26 2.43 5.78 1.14
C ALA A 26 2.13 5.11 -0.21
N ALA A 27 1.79 3.83 -0.20
CA ALA A 27 1.36 3.09 -1.40
C ALA A 27 0.10 3.70 -2.03
N ALA A 28 -0.89 4.07 -1.22
CA ALA A 28 -2.13 4.68 -1.70
C ALA A 28 -1.89 6.04 -2.37
N VAL A 29 -1.04 6.89 -1.77
CA VAL A 29 -0.66 8.19 -2.35
C VAL A 29 0.02 7.98 -3.70
N GLY A 30 0.96 7.05 -3.78
CA GLY A 30 1.63 6.75 -5.03
C GLY A 30 0.69 6.17 -6.10
N ALA A 31 -0.30 5.35 -5.72
CA ALA A 31 -1.34 4.89 -6.64
C ALA A 31 -2.17 6.06 -7.20
N VAL A 32 -2.53 7.05 -6.38
CA VAL A 32 -3.23 8.26 -6.83
C VAL A 32 -2.36 9.06 -7.82
N LEU A 33 -1.08 9.26 -7.51
CA LEU A 33 -0.14 9.94 -8.42
C LEU A 33 0.00 9.19 -9.75
N ALA A 34 0.07 7.87 -9.73
CA ALA A 34 0.13 7.06 -10.96
C ALA A 34 -1.11 7.26 -11.84
N VAL A 35 -2.30 7.38 -11.24
CA VAL A 35 -3.53 7.70 -11.98
C VAL A 35 -3.47 9.10 -12.59
N VAL A 36 -2.97 10.10 -11.86
CA VAL A 36 -2.78 11.46 -12.40
C VAL A 36 -1.86 11.45 -13.61
N TYR A 37 -0.71 10.79 -13.52
CA TYR A 37 0.22 10.64 -14.64
C TYR A 37 -0.37 9.87 -15.82
N ALA A 38 -1.18 8.83 -15.57
CA ALA A 38 -1.83 8.07 -16.62
C ALA A 38 -2.92 8.87 -17.35
N VAL A 39 -3.62 9.76 -16.64
CA VAL A 39 -4.58 10.72 -17.24
C VAL A 39 -3.83 11.77 -18.06
N GLU A 40 -2.69 12.24 -17.58
CA GLU A 40 -1.84 13.17 -18.32
C GLU A 40 -1.27 12.55 -19.59
N GLY A 41 -0.81 11.29 -19.54
CA GLY A 41 -0.39 10.52 -20.71
C GLY A 41 -1.51 10.35 -21.73
N PHE A 42 -2.76 10.13 -21.27
CA PHE A 42 -3.92 10.06 -22.15
C PHE A 42 -4.22 11.41 -22.85
N ARG A 43 -4.07 12.52 -22.14
CA ARG A 43 -4.32 13.87 -22.69
C ARG A 43 -3.21 14.33 -23.63
N ASN A 44 -1.96 13.98 -23.31
CA ASN A 44 -0.75 14.39 -24.03
C ASN A 44 0.10 13.17 -24.40
N PRO A 45 -0.23 12.46 -25.50
CA PRO A 45 0.44 11.21 -25.87
C PRO A 45 1.91 11.38 -26.29
N GLN A 46 2.35 12.60 -26.59
CA GLN A 46 3.77 12.92 -26.83
C GLN A 46 4.56 13.19 -25.54
N GLY A 47 3.88 13.23 -24.38
CA GLY A 47 4.49 13.49 -23.08
C GLY A 47 4.92 12.21 -22.34
N PHE A 48 5.64 12.39 -21.23
CA PHE A 48 6.15 11.29 -20.40
C PHE A 48 5.11 10.74 -19.38
N GLY A 49 3.82 11.02 -19.57
CA GLY A 49 2.77 10.67 -18.61
C GLY A 49 2.68 9.17 -18.33
N ASP A 50 2.72 8.33 -19.37
CA ASP A 50 2.66 6.87 -19.18
C ASP A 50 3.92 6.30 -18.50
N LEU A 51 5.10 6.84 -18.83
CA LEU A 51 6.36 6.49 -18.16
C LEU A 51 6.33 6.88 -16.68
N GLY A 52 5.86 8.09 -16.36
CA GLY A 52 5.65 8.56 -15.00
C GLY A 52 4.67 7.67 -14.22
N ALA A 53 3.57 7.28 -14.85
CA ALA A 53 2.57 6.40 -14.24
C ALA A 53 3.18 5.04 -13.87
N VAL A 54 3.91 4.39 -14.78
CA VAL A 54 4.53 3.08 -14.53
C VAL A 54 5.58 3.15 -13.42
N VAL A 55 6.48 4.13 -13.46
CA VAL A 55 7.55 4.28 -12.47
C VAL A 55 6.97 4.51 -11.07
N VAL A 56 6.03 5.45 -10.95
CA VAL A 56 5.39 5.75 -9.67
C VAL A 56 4.65 4.53 -9.13
N LEU A 57 3.94 3.81 -10.00
CA LEU A 57 3.20 2.61 -9.61
C LEU A 57 4.14 1.49 -9.12
N MET A 58 5.27 1.27 -9.80
CA MET A 58 6.28 0.29 -9.38
C MET A 58 6.89 0.62 -8.02
N VAL A 59 7.23 1.88 -7.78
CA VAL A 59 7.73 2.35 -6.48
C VAL A 59 6.66 2.19 -5.40
N SER A 60 5.39 2.39 -5.73
CA SER A 60 4.26 2.28 -4.81
C SER A 60 3.94 0.84 -4.41
N LEU A 61 4.30 -0.15 -5.24
CA LEU A 61 4.13 -1.57 -4.90
C LEU A 61 5.08 -2.03 -3.80
N VAL A 62 6.26 -1.43 -3.69
CA VAL A 62 7.27 -1.77 -2.66
C VAL A 62 6.73 -1.62 -1.23
N PRO A 63 6.07 -0.50 -0.85
CA PRO A 63 5.41 -0.41 0.45
C PRO A 63 4.05 -1.14 0.50
N ALA A 64 3.35 -1.31 -0.63
CA ALA A 64 2.03 -1.95 -0.68
C ALA A 64 2.08 -3.43 -0.26
N LEU A 65 2.99 -4.21 -0.83
CA LEU A 65 3.10 -5.65 -0.59
C LEU A 65 3.33 -6.02 0.89
N PRO A 66 4.34 -5.47 1.59
CA PRO A 66 4.55 -5.76 3.00
C PRO A 66 3.39 -5.26 3.87
N ALA A 67 2.76 -4.13 3.52
CA ALA A 67 1.59 -3.64 4.23
C ALA A 67 0.38 -4.58 4.09
N LEU A 68 0.14 -5.12 2.89
CA LEU A 68 -0.90 -6.12 2.60
C LEU A 68 -0.67 -7.40 3.41
N VAL A 69 0.55 -7.94 3.38
CA VAL A 69 0.91 -9.14 4.14
C VAL A 69 0.71 -8.91 5.63
N ALA A 70 1.19 -7.78 6.16
CA ALA A 70 1.04 -7.44 7.57
C ALA A 70 -0.42 -7.26 7.98
N GLY A 71 -1.25 -6.63 7.14
CA GLY A 71 -2.70 -6.48 7.35
C GLY A 71 -3.42 -7.82 7.39
N ILE A 72 -3.12 -8.73 6.46
CA ILE A 72 -3.70 -10.08 6.42
C ILE A 72 -3.26 -10.90 7.64
N VAL A 73 -1.98 -10.83 8.03
CA VAL A 73 -1.48 -11.52 9.23
C VAL A 73 -2.14 -10.98 10.49
N GLN A 74 -2.34 -9.66 10.61
CA GLN A 74 -3.07 -9.06 11.72
C GLN A 74 -4.53 -9.52 11.79
N ALA A 75 -5.20 -9.60 10.64
CA ALA A 75 -6.58 -10.10 10.55
C ALA A 75 -6.68 -11.56 11.00
N ARG A 76 -5.73 -12.42 10.59
CA ARG A 76 -5.72 -13.85 10.95
C ARG A 76 -5.36 -14.12 12.39
N ARG A 77 -4.46 -13.33 12.98
CA ARG A 77 -3.96 -13.55 14.35
C ARG A 77 -4.73 -12.76 15.41
N GLY A 78 -5.67 -11.91 15.03
CA GLY A 78 -6.43 -11.07 15.97
C GLY A 78 -5.57 -10.03 16.71
N TRP A 79 -4.42 -9.67 16.14
CA TRP A 79 -3.42 -8.81 16.80
C TRP A 79 -3.73 -7.32 16.74
N ALA A 80 -4.75 -6.92 15.98
CA ALA A 80 -5.14 -5.53 15.79
C ALA A 80 -6.66 -5.35 15.83
N PRO A 81 -7.16 -4.16 16.25
CA PRO A 81 -8.56 -3.80 16.15
C PRO A 81 -9.08 -3.94 14.71
N ARG A 82 -10.37 -4.31 14.57
CA ARG A 82 -10.97 -4.61 13.27
C ARG A 82 -10.84 -3.48 12.25
N TRP A 83 -11.01 -2.23 12.69
CA TRP A 83 -10.89 -1.06 11.83
C TRP A 83 -9.48 -0.90 11.23
N ARG A 84 -8.43 -1.22 12.01
CA ARG A 84 -7.04 -0.96 11.62
C ARG A 84 -6.55 -1.89 10.53
N TRP A 85 -6.79 -3.20 10.67
CA TRP A 85 -6.37 -4.13 9.61
C TRP A 85 -7.18 -3.94 8.33
N LEU A 86 -8.47 -3.58 8.44
CA LEU A 86 -9.30 -3.23 7.29
C LEU A 86 -8.72 -2.02 6.53
N SER A 87 -8.41 -0.92 7.24
CA SER A 87 -7.81 0.26 6.62
C SER A 87 -6.48 -0.05 5.94
N THR A 88 -5.60 -0.81 6.60
CA THR A 88 -4.30 -1.22 6.03
C THR A 88 -4.49 -2.02 4.74
N VAL A 89 -5.39 -3.01 4.74
CA VAL A 89 -5.63 -3.86 3.56
C VAL A 89 -6.25 -3.06 2.43
N VAL A 90 -7.25 -2.22 2.71
CA VAL A 90 -7.91 -1.38 1.69
C VAL A 90 -6.91 -0.42 1.05
N LEU A 91 -6.12 0.30 1.85
CA LEU A 91 -5.12 1.24 1.34
C LEU A 91 -4.01 0.54 0.57
N ALA A 92 -3.51 -0.59 1.06
CA ALA A 92 -2.47 -1.35 0.39
C ALA A 92 -2.96 -2.00 -0.92
N ALA A 93 -4.26 -2.33 -1.02
CA ALA A 93 -4.85 -2.89 -2.23
C ALA A 93 -5.03 -1.87 -3.37
N LEU A 94 -4.98 -0.56 -3.09
CA LEU A 94 -5.14 0.47 -4.11
C LEU A 94 -4.03 0.42 -5.18
N ALA A 95 -2.78 0.23 -4.79
CA ALA A 95 -1.67 0.12 -5.73
C ALA A 95 -1.81 -1.07 -6.70
N PRO A 96 -2.01 -2.33 -6.26
CA PRO A 96 -2.22 -3.46 -7.17
C PRO A 96 -3.52 -3.34 -7.97
N ALA A 97 -4.59 -2.77 -7.41
CA ALA A 97 -5.81 -2.50 -8.17
C ALA A 97 -5.56 -1.49 -9.31
N ALA A 98 -4.83 -0.40 -9.04
CA ALA A 98 -4.43 0.56 -10.06
C ALA A 98 -3.55 -0.10 -11.14
N THR A 99 -2.65 -1.01 -10.77
CA THR A 99 -1.88 -1.81 -11.74
C THR A 99 -2.78 -2.59 -12.66
N VAL A 100 -3.74 -3.34 -12.13
CA VAL A 100 -4.66 -4.15 -12.94
C VAL A 100 -5.47 -3.27 -13.89
N VAL A 101 -5.97 -2.13 -13.42
CA VAL A 101 -6.75 -1.18 -14.24
C VAL A 101 -5.90 -0.61 -15.39
N LEU A 102 -4.65 -0.20 -15.12
CA LEU A 102 -3.76 0.31 -16.16
C LEU A 102 -3.37 -0.78 -17.17
N LEU A 103 -3.15 -2.00 -16.70
CA LEU A 103 -2.80 -3.14 -17.54
C LEU A 103 -3.99 -3.55 -18.44
N LEU A 104 -5.21 -3.52 -17.90
CA LEU A 104 -6.44 -3.70 -18.67
C LEU A 104 -6.62 -2.61 -19.72
N ARG A 105 -6.37 -1.34 -19.36
CA ARG A 105 -6.42 -0.22 -20.32
C ARG A 105 -5.47 -0.46 -21.49
N GLN A 106 -4.22 -0.87 -21.21
CA GLN A 106 -3.24 -1.19 -22.25
C GLN A 106 -3.63 -2.38 -23.13
N LEU A 107 -4.42 -3.32 -22.61
CA LEU A 107 -4.88 -4.48 -23.36
C LEU A 107 -6.02 -4.14 -24.35
N VAL A 108 -6.78 -3.09 -24.05
CA VAL A 108 -7.97 -2.67 -24.82
C VAL A 108 -7.66 -1.54 -25.81
N SER A 109 -6.58 -0.78 -25.58
CA SER A 109 -6.06 0.27 -26.48
C SER A 109 -5.24 -0.31 -27.63
#